data_AF-A0A3P1S3C4-F1
#
_entry.id   AF-A0A3P1S3C4-F1
#
_cell.length_a   1.000
_cell.length_b   1.000
_cell.length_c   1.000
_cell.angle_alpha   90.00
_cell.angle_beta   90.00
_cell.angle_gamma   90.00
#
_symmetry.space_group_name_H-M   'P 1'
#
loop_
_entity.id
_entity.type
_entity.pdbx_description
1 polymer ?
#
loop_
_entity_poly.entity_id
_entity_poly.type
_entity_poly.pdbx_seq_one_letter_code
_entity_poly.pdbx_strand_id
1 'polypeptide(L)'
;MVYKHDELEVIPNKIVKIFNDLQEKLMLDIVRKLKLANEIGSSTDYQIEKLRKLGVSQKEINQYLKKALDITDKELNELYNKVIEKGYVRDKELYTKTGVDFIEFKDNTELQQLIKSVSDITNGEIDNITKSLGFVTGITGNRVVELSDYYTKKLNQAVLELATGSFNYSQTITYTVNEMVKSGIRYIDYESGYHNRIDVAVRRAVMSGLNQITNKTAEDNMARLKTDFVEVSYHSTARPTHQVWQGRVYTKDELVTVCGLGTVTGLLGANCYHHYDAFIPGVSKRNYTDEELDLLNHEANKKVSFEKNSYTKYEATQKQRQLERNLKAMQVKMKLLKEAGEKETYTELKVKYKKTFNYYKDFSEATGLKLQMERVLAGAI
;
A
#
# COMPACT_ATOMS: atom_id res chain seq x y z
N MET A 1 -26.76 4.91 -2.73
CA MET A 1 -25.90 5.94 -3.40
C MET A 1 -25.35 6.75 -2.25
N VAL A 2 -24.02 6.79 -2.12
CA VAL A 2 -23.32 6.83 -0.82
C VAL A 2 -23.23 8.23 -0.19
N TYR A 3 -23.77 9.25 -0.84
CA TYR A 3 -23.74 10.63 -0.34
C TYR A 3 -24.98 11.38 -0.81
N LYS A 4 -25.50 12.31 -0.01
CA LYS A 4 -26.58 13.23 -0.46
C LYS A 4 -26.02 14.11 -1.58
N HIS A 5 -26.85 14.47 -2.56
CA HIS A 5 -26.44 15.10 -3.83
C HIS A 5 -25.65 16.41 -3.59
N ASP A 6 -26.06 17.13 -2.55
CA ASP A 6 -25.57 18.39 -2.02
C ASP A 6 -24.19 18.30 -1.31
N GLU A 7 -23.82 17.13 -0.75
CA GLU A 7 -22.50 16.93 -0.09
C GLU A 7 -21.39 16.55 -1.09
N LEU A 8 -21.78 16.06 -2.28
CA LEU A 8 -20.86 15.67 -3.36
C LEU A 8 -20.52 16.78 -4.34
N GLU A 9 -21.31 17.86 -4.42
CA GLU A 9 -21.07 18.93 -5.39
C GLU A 9 -19.69 19.58 -5.25
N VAL A 10 -19.07 19.49 -4.07
CA VAL A 10 -17.72 20.01 -3.77
C VAL A 10 -16.62 19.00 -4.11
N ILE A 11 -16.94 17.70 -4.21
CA ILE A 11 -15.95 16.64 -4.48
C ILE A 11 -16.00 16.26 -5.96
N PRO A 12 -14.88 16.35 -6.71
CA PRO A 12 -14.84 15.93 -8.09
C PRO A 12 -15.44 14.53 -8.31
N ASN A 13 -16.39 14.40 -9.24
CA ASN A 13 -17.10 13.14 -9.54
C ASN A 13 -16.18 11.93 -9.75
N LYS A 14 -14.99 12.17 -10.27
CA LYS A 14 -13.98 11.14 -10.48
C LYS A 14 -13.41 10.61 -9.15
N ILE A 15 -13.20 11.46 -8.14
CA ILE A 15 -12.79 11.03 -6.80
C ILE A 15 -13.88 10.16 -6.18
N VAL A 16 -15.14 10.59 -6.26
CA VAL A 16 -16.30 9.80 -5.78
C VAL A 16 -16.30 8.40 -6.40
N LYS A 17 -16.03 8.30 -7.71
CA LYS A 17 -15.93 7.02 -8.41
C LYS A 17 -14.81 6.12 -7.86
N ILE A 18 -13.63 6.66 -7.54
CA ILE A 18 -12.53 5.86 -7.01
C ILE A 18 -12.88 5.28 -5.63
N PHE A 19 -13.55 6.05 -4.76
CA PHE A 19 -14.01 5.55 -3.45
C PHE A 19 -15.14 4.52 -3.60
N ASN A 20 -16.08 4.72 -4.51
CA ASN A 20 -17.11 3.73 -4.83
C ASN A 20 -16.50 2.41 -5.32
N ASP A 21 -15.48 2.47 -6.20
CA ASP A 21 -14.77 1.28 -6.69
C ASP A 21 -14.07 0.52 -5.53
N LEU A 22 -13.56 1.22 -4.52
CA LEU A 22 -12.99 0.60 -3.31
C LEU A 22 -14.08 -0.09 -2.46
N GLN A 23 -15.21 0.59 -2.25
CA GLN A 23 -16.34 0.04 -1.50
C GLN A 23 -16.90 -1.21 -2.19
N GLU A 24 -17.11 -1.17 -3.51
CA GLU A 24 -17.56 -2.33 -4.28
C GLU A 24 -16.59 -3.51 -4.15
N LYS A 25 -15.27 -3.24 -4.26
CA LYS A 25 -14.25 -4.30 -4.09
C LYS A 25 -14.26 -4.90 -2.68
N LEU A 26 -14.45 -4.10 -1.63
CA LEU A 26 -14.60 -4.60 -0.25
C LEU A 26 -15.83 -5.49 -0.12
N MET A 27 -16.97 -5.05 -0.65
CA MET A 27 -18.21 -5.83 -0.62
C MET A 27 -18.07 -7.17 -1.34
N LEU A 28 -17.44 -7.19 -2.52
CA LEU A 28 -17.15 -8.42 -3.27
C LEU A 28 -16.23 -9.38 -2.50
N ASP A 29 -15.18 -8.85 -1.86
CA ASP A 29 -14.25 -9.67 -1.08
C ASP A 29 -14.90 -10.26 0.19
N ILE A 30 -15.76 -9.49 0.86
CA ILE A 30 -16.59 -9.97 1.97
C ILE A 30 -17.47 -11.13 1.52
N VAL A 31 -18.24 -10.96 0.42
CA VAL A 31 -19.12 -12.02 -0.10
C VAL A 31 -18.33 -13.27 -0.45
N ARG A 32 -17.17 -13.11 -1.11
CA ARG A 32 -16.29 -14.24 -1.44
C ARG A 32 -15.86 -15.00 -0.19
N LYS A 33 -15.45 -14.31 0.88
CA LYS A 33 -15.04 -14.94 2.15
C LYS A 33 -16.22 -15.63 2.84
N LEU A 34 -17.39 -15.01 2.84
CA LEU A 34 -18.60 -15.59 3.42
C LEU A 34 -19.04 -16.86 2.68
N LYS A 35 -18.99 -16.87 1.34
CA LYS A 35 -19.27 -18.08 0.55
C LYS A 35 -18.30 -19.23 0.84
N LEU A 36 -17.04 -18.92 1.16
CA LEU A 36 -16.02 -19.93 1.44
C LEU A 36 -16.07 -20.45 2.88
N ALA A 37 -16.29 -19.58 3.86
CA ALA A 37 -16.19 -19.91 5.28
C ALA A 37 -17.56 -20.20 5.92
N ASN A 38 -18.65 -19.71 5.31
CA ASN A 38 -20.00 -19.70 5.88
C ASN A 38 -20.07 -19.05 7.29
N GLU A 39 -19.14 -18.14 7.56
CA GLU A 39 -19.04 -17.37 8.80
C GLU A 39 -18.27 -16.06 8.56
N ILE A 40 -18.56 -15.02 9.34
CA ILE A 40 -17.77 -13.78 9.33
C ILE A 40 -16.53 -14.01 10.19
N GLY A 41 -15.40 -14.29 9.53
CA GLY A 41 -14.11 -14.34 10.20
C GLY A 41 -13.57 -12.94 10.54
N SER A 42 -12.49 -12.89 11.32
CA SER A 42 -11.85 -11.64 11.77
C SER A 42 -11.44 -10.69 10.64
N SER A 43 -11.05 -11.21 9.47
CA SER A 43 -10.72 -10.38 8.30
C SER A 43 -11.95 -9.81 7.60
N THR A 44 -13.09 -10.51 7.67
CA THR A 44 -14.37 -10.07 7.11
C THR A 44 -14.98 -9.00 8.00
N ASP A 45 -14.96 -9.21 9.32
CA ASP A 45 -15.36 -8.22 10.34
C ASP A 45 -14.62 -6.89 10.15
N TYR A 46 -13.32 -6.96 9.86
CA TYR A 46 -12.51 -5.76 9.62
C TYR A 46 -12.97 -4.97 8.39
N GLN A 47 -13.28 -5.68 7.30
CA GLN A 47 -13.70 -5.04 6.06
C GLN A 47 -15.09 -4.41 6.20
N ILE A 48 -15.97 -5.00 7.02
CA ILE A 48 -17.28 -4.42 7.37
C ILE A 48 -17.08 -3.11 8.15
N GLU A 49 -16.20 -3.10 9.16
CA GLU A 49 -15.84 -1.87 9.89
C GLU A 49 -15.28 -0.79 8.93
N LYS A 50 -14.41 -1.18 8.00
CA LYS A 50 -13.84 -0.26 7.01
C LYS A 50 -14.89 0.29 6.05
N LEU A 51 -15.85 -0.51 5.60
CA LEU A 51 -16.97 -0.03 4.78
C LEU A 51 -17.75 1.07 5.51
N ARG A 52 -18.03 0.91 6.80
CA ARG A 52 -18.67 1.97 7.61
C ARG A 52 -17.83 3.22 7.72
N LYS A 53 -16.52 3.09 7.97
CA LYS A 53 -15.59 4.24 8.01
C LYS A 53 -15.51 4.97 6.66
N LEU A 54 -15.68 4.25 5.56
CA LEU A 54 -15.80 4.81 4.21
C LEU A 54 -17.17 5.38 3.90
N GLY A 55 -18.10 5.32 4.85
CA GLY A 55 -19.40 5.92 4.73
C GLY A 55 -20.49 5.02 4.16
N VAL A 56 -20.32 3.71 4.15
CA VAL A 56 -21.39 2.79 3.74
C VAL A 56 -22.29 2.48 4.95
N SER A 57 -23.59 2.65 4.78
CA SER A 57 -24.55 2.40 5.85
C SER A 57 -24.69 0.89 6.16
N GLN A 58 -24.99 0.55 7.41
CA GLN A 58 -25.24 -0.85 7.80
C GLN A 58 -26.41 -1.46 7.02
N LYS A 59 -27.42 -0.64 6.69
CA LYS A 59 -28.56 -1.04 5.87
C LYS A 59 -28.13 -1.46 4.46
N GLU A 60 -27.28 -0.67 3.80
CA GLU A 60 -26.75 -0.99 2.47
C GLU A 60 -25.85 -2.23 2.51
N ILE A 61 -24.99 -2.36 3.53
CA ILE A 61 -24.17 -3.56 3.76
C ILE A 61 -25.08 -4.79 3.85
N ASN A 62 -26.10 -4.76 4.73
CA ASN A 62 -27.03 -5.86 4.91
C ASN A 62 -27.78 -6.20 3.62
N GLN A 63 -28.27 -5.19 2.88
CA GLN A 63 -28.97 -5.39 1.61
C GLN A 63 -28.08 -6.07 0.56
N TYR A 64 -26.84 -5.62 0.44
CA TYR A 64 -25.88 -6.23 -0.48
C TYR A 64 -25.55 -7.66 -0.09
N LEU A 65 -25.27 -7.93 1.19
CA LEU A 65 -24.95 -9.27 1.68
C LEU A 65 -26.09 -10.25 1.44
N LYS A 66 -27.33 -9.86 1.78
CA LYS A 66 -28.53 -10.68 1.51
C LYS A 66 -28.67 -11.01 0.04
N LYS A 67 -28.55 -10.00 -0.83
CA LYS A 67 -28.70 -10.18 -2.28
C LYS A 67 -27.59 -11.05 -2.87
N ALA A 68 -26.35 -10.87 -2.44
CA ALA A 68 -25.19 -11.54 -3.04
C ALA A 68 -24.99 -12.98 -2.52
N LEU A 69 -25.45 -13.27 -1.31
CA LEU A 69 -25.45 -14.60 -0.70
C LEU A 69 -26.75 -15.37 -0.91
N ASP A 70 -27.81 -14.69 -1.37
CA ASP A 70 -29.17 -15.24 -1.50
C ASP A 70 -29.70 -15.78 -0.17
N ILE A 71 -29.61 -14.95 0.88
CA ILE A 71 -30.02 -15.30 2.25
C ILE A 71 -31.08 -14.35 2.80
N THR A 72 -31.87 -14.86 3.73
CA THR A 72 -32.90 -14.12 4.46
C THR A 72 -32.31 -13.23 5.56
N ASP A 73 -33.12 -12.30 6.08
CA ASP A 73 -32.75 -11.51 7.27
C ASP A 73 -32.45 -12.39 8.49
N LYS A 74 -33.15 -13.52 8.64
CA LYS A 74 -32.93 -14.46 9.74
C LYS A 74 -31.54 -15.10 9.63
N GLU A 75 -31.17 -15.59 8.47
CA GLU A 75 -29.87 -16.21 8.22
C GLU A 75 -28.71 -15.20 8.36
N LEU A 76 -28.92 -13.95 7.93
CA LEU A 76 -27.94 -12.88 8.15
C LEU A 76 -27.77 -12.58 9.64
N ASN A 77 -28.86 -12.53 10.41
CA ASN A 77 -28.79 -12.33 11.87
C ASN A 77 -28.11 -13.51 12.58
N GLU A 78 -28.31 -14.74 12.12
CA GLU A 78 -27.60 -15.91 12.62
C GLU A 78 -26.08 -15.81 12.37
N LEU A 79 -25.66 -15.32 11.19
CA LEU A 79 -24.26 -15.03 10.92
C LEU A 79 -23.70 -14.00 11.91
N TYR A 80 -24.44 -12.92 12.19
CA TYR A 80 -24.04 -11.88 13.14
C TYR A 80 -23.93 -12.39 14.59
N ASN A 81 -24.92 -13.15 15.06
CA ASN A 81 -24.91 -13.73 16.40
C ASN A 81 -23.71 -14.64 16.63
N LYS A 82 -23.37 -15.51 15.66
CA LYS A 82 -22.20 -16.39 15.73
C LYS A 82 -20.88 -15.63 15.92
N VAL A 83 -20.76 -14.41 15.42
CA VAL A 83 -19.53 -13.62 15.51
C VAL A 83 -19.45 -12.93 16.86
N ILE A 84 -20.57 -12.38 17.33
CA ILE A 84 -20.68 -11.78 18.67
C ILE A 84 -20.30 -12.81 19.73
N GLU A 85 -20.80 -14.05 19.60
CA GLU A 85 -20.48 -15.16 20.51
C GLU A 85 -18.98 -15.52 20.52
N LYS A 86 -18.30 -15.40 19.37
CA LYS A 86 -16.85 -15.68 19.27
C LYS A 86 -15.97 -14.60 19.91
N GLY A 87 -16.52 -13.46 20.31
CA GLY A 87 -15.86 -12.48 21.18
C GLY A 87 -14.74 -11.64 20.57
N TYR A 88 -14.39 -11.81 19.29
CA TYR A 88 -13.35 -11.01 18.61
C TYR A 88 -13.90 -9.87 17.74
N VAL A 89 -15.19 -9.57 17.87
CA VAL A 89 -15.84 -8.45 17.17
C VAL A 89 -15.16 -7.12 17.56
N ARG A 90 -14.72 -6.34 16.57
CA ARG A 90 -14.10 -5.02 16.81
C ARG A 90 -15.08 -3.99 17.33
N ASP A 91 -16.30 -3.99 16.81
CA ASP A 91 -17.37 -3.11 17.25
C ASP A 91 -18.68 -3.91 17.30
N LYS A 92 -19.13 -4.24 18.52
CA LYS A 92 -20.35 -5.04 18.73
C LYS A 92 -21.59 -4.33 18.21
N GLU A 93 -21.57 -3.00 18.15
CA GLU A 93 -22.72 -2.23 17.66
C GLU A 93 -22.98 -2.52 16.18
N LEU A 94 -21.94 -2.83 15.39
CA LEU A 94 -22.05 -3.26 13.98
C LEU A 94 -23.13 -4.32 13.73
N TYR A 95 -23.29 -5.22 14.70
CA TYR A 95 -24.05 -6.46 14.55
C TYR A 95 -25.31 -6.51 15.41
N THR A 96 -25.45 -5.61 16.38
CA THR A 96 -26.49 -5.69 17.42
C THR A 96 -27.64 -4.71 17.24
N LYS A 97 -27.42 -3.56 16.60
CA LYS A 97 -28.50 -2.59 16.35
C LYS A 97 -28.79 -2.50 14.85
N THR A 98 -30.03 -2.79 14.46
CA THR A 98 -30.53 -2.42 13.14
C THR A 98 -30.64 -0.90 13.05
N GLY A 99 -29.72 -0.26 12.35
CA GLY A 99 -29.70 1.20 12.17
C GLY A 99 -28.71 1.96 13.04
N VAL A 100 -27.59 1.36 13.47
CA VAL A 100 -26.46 2.18 13.95
C VAL A 100 -26.08 3.19 12.88
N ASP A 101 -26.01 4.44 13.29
CA ASP A 101 -25.78 5.58 12.42
C ASP A 101 -24.54 5.36 11.53
N PHE A 102 -24.77 5.56 10.24
CA PHE A 102 -23.69 5.91 9.31
C PHE A 102 -23.11 7.23 9.80
N ILE A 103 -21.77 7.33 9.85
CA ILE A 103 -21.12 8.59 10.19
C ILE A 103 -21.38 9.52 9.01
N GLU A 104 -22.25 10.50 9.20
CA GLU A 104 -22.54 11.51 8.17
C GLU A 104 -21.23 12.12 7.67
N PHE A 105 -21.17 12.44 6.38
CA PHE A 105 -19.92 12.89 5.78
C PHE A 105 -19.35 14.09 6.53
N LYS A 106 -20.21 15.04 6.93
CA LYS A 106 -19.87 16.23 7.74
C LYS A 106 -19.20 15.92 9.08
N ASP A 107 -19.47 14.76 9.67
CA ASP A 107 -18.94 14.31 10.96
C ASP A 107 -17.75 13.34 10.78
N ASN A 108 -17.56 12.80 9.57
CA ASN A 108 -16.48 11.86 9.25
C ASN A 108 -15.17 12.57 8.90
N THR A 109 -14.50 13.12 9.91
CA THR A 109 -13.26 13.88 9.74
C THR A 109 -12.12 13.09 9.10
N GLU A 110 -12.03 11.78 9.35
CA GLU A 110 -11.03 10.89 8.72
C GLU A 110 -11.26 10.77 7.21
N LEU A 111 -12.51 10.55 6.79
CA LEU A 111 -12.86 10.46 5.37
C LEU A 111 -12.72 11.80 4.67
N GLN A 112 -13.11 12.90 5.30
CA GLN A 112 -12.90 14.26 4.78
C GLN A 112 -11.43 14.54 4.55
N GLN A 113 -10.57 14.22 5.52
CA GLN A 113 -9.13 14.43 5.38
C GLN A 113 -8.53 13.56 4.27
N LEU A 114 -8.94 12.30 4.17
CA LEU A 114 -8.47 11.43 3.10
C LEU A 114 -8.90 11.93 1.70
N ILE A 115 -10.17 12.34 1.55
CA ILE A 115 -10.69 12.90 0.30
C ILE A 115 -9.97 14.20 -0.05
N LYS A 116 -9.74 15.07 0.93
CA LYS A 116 -8.97 16.30 0.76
C LYS A 116 -7.54 16.00 0.33
N SER A 117 -6.84 15.10 1.02
CA SER A 117 -5.47 14.68 0.67
C SER A 117 -5.40 14.15 -0.76
N VAL A 118 -6.34 13.28 -1.15
CA VAL A 118 -6.42 12.76 -2.52
C VAL A 118 -6.67 13.90 -3.51
N SER A 119 -7.63 14.79 -3.24
CA SER A 119 -7.97 15.93 -4.09
C SER A 119 -6.80 16.90 -4.29
N ASP A 120 -6.05 17.18 -3.23
CA ASP A 120 -4.90 18.08 -3.27
C ASP A 120 -3.75 17.47 -4.07
N ILE A 121 -3.53 16.14 -3.97
CA ILE A 121 -2.50 15.43 -4.75
C ILE A 121 -2.85 15.41 -6.24
N THR A 122 -4.13 15.29 -6.56
CA THR A 122 -4.66 15.20 -7.92
C THR A 122 -4.92 16.55 -8.58
N ASN A 123 -4.66 17.66 -7.89
CA ASN A 123 -5.05 19.02 -8.30
C ASN A 123 -6.55 19.12 -8.65
N GLY A 124 -7.41 18.31 -8.03
CA GLY A 124 -8.85 18.27 -8.30
C GLY A 124 -9.26 17.71 -9.68
N GLU A 125 -8.33 17.51 -10.61
CA GLU A 125 -8.62 17.21 -12.03
C GLU A 125 -8.01 15.88 -12.53
N ILE A 126 -6.88 15.45 -11.96
CA ILE A 126 -6.07 14.35 -12.48
C ILE A 126 -6.27 13.10 -11.65
N ASP A 127 -6.80 12.03 -12.23
CA ASP A 127 -7.01 10.75 -11.55
C ASP A 127 -5.70 10.00 -11.23
N ASN A 128 -4.61 10.62 -10.79
CA ASN A 128 -3.31 9.98 -10.67
C ASN A 128 -2.64 10.27 -9.31
N ILE A 129 -3.10 9.58 -8.27
CA ILE A 129 -2.53 9.66 -6.91
C ILE A 129 -1.04 9.31 -6.94
N THR A 130 -0.63 8.41 -7.83
CA THR A 130 0.77 7.99 -7.94
C THR A 130 1.68 8.96 -8.68
N LYS A 131 1.12 9.97 -9.37
CA LYS A 131 1.83 10.85 -10.31
C LYS A 131 2.66 10.09 -11.37
N SER A 132 2.23 8.87 -11.73
CA SER A 132 2.91 8.05 -12.75
C SER A 132 2.51 8.51 -14.15
N LEU A 133 3.46 8.90 -15.00
CA LEU A 133 3.24 9.57 -16.29
C LEU A 133 2.57 8.72 -17.41
N GLY A 134 1.86 7.64 -17.08
CA GLY A 134 1.21 6.78 -18.07
C GLY A 134 2.22 6.03 -18.96
N PHE A 135 1.75 5.51 -20.10
CA PHE A 135 2.60 4.80 -21.06
C PHE A 135 3.05 5.71 -22.19
N VAL A 136 4.36 5.72 -22.48
CA VAL A 136 4.87 6.16 -23.77
C VAL A 136 5.13 4.90 -24.59
N THR A 137 4.29 4.64 -25.58
CA THR A 137 4.53 3.54 -26.54
C THR A 137 4.59 4.12 -27.94
N GLY A 138 5.34 3.49 -28.86
CA GLY A 138 5.28 3.80 -30.29
C GLY A 138 3.94 3.46 -30.96
N ILE A 139 2.91 3.16 -30.17
CA ILE A 139 1.54 2.93 -30.63
C ILE A 139 0.87 4.31 -30.74
N THR A 140 0.38 4.66 -31.92
CA THR A 140 -0.34 5.92 -32.14
C THR A 140 -1.84 5.76 -31.89
N GLY A 141 -2.49 6.74 -31.24
CA GLY A 141 -3.96 6.86 -31.14
C GLY A 141 -4.58 6.50 -29.78
N ASN A 142 -5.91 6.36 -29.74
CA ASN A 142 -6.74 6.20 -28.52
C ASN A 142 -6.32 5.04 -27.59
N ARG A 143 -5.68 4.00 -28.11
CA ARG A 143 -5.24 2.82 -27.32
C ARG A 143 -4.20 3.17 -26.24
N VAL A 144 -3.36 4.18 -26.46
CA VAL A 144 -2.36 4.62 -25.45
C VAL A 144 -3.03 5.35 -24.29
N VAL A 145 -4.06 6.14 -24.59
CA VAL A 145 -4.88 6.84 -23.59
C VAL A 145 -5.63 5.82 -22.73
N GLU A 146 -6.30 4.85 -23.35
CA GLU A 146 -7.03 3.79 -22.63
C GLU A 146 -6.15 2.92 -21.73
N LEU A 147 -4.94 2.55 -22.19
CA LEU A 147 -3.99 1.81 -21.37
C LEU A 147 -3.50 2.65 -20.19
N SER A 148 -3.15 3.92 -20.43
CA SER A 148 -2.68 4.83 -19.39
C SER A 148 -3.75 5.08 -18.34
N ASP A 149 -5.01 5.23 -18.75
CA ASP A 149 -6.16 5.35 -17.86
C ASP A 149 -6.38 4.07 -17.06
N TYR A 150 -6.33 2.90 -17.70
CA TYR A 150 -6.44 1.61 -17.01
C TYR A 150 -5.34 1.44 -15.95
N TYR A 151 -4.10 1.74 -16.30
CA TYR A 151 -2.96 1.63 -15.40
C TYR A 151 -3.10 2.57 -14.20
N THR A 152 -3.34 3.85 -14.49
CA THR A 152 -3.55 4.89 -13.48
C THR A 152 -4.72 4.54 -12.54
N LYS A 153 -5.85 4.09 -13.10
CA LYS A 153 -7.01 3.62 -12.31
C LYS A 153 -6.64 2.51 -11.33
N LYS A 154 -5.94 1.48 -11.81
CA LYS A 154 -5.56 0.33 -10.97
C LYS A 154 -4.52 0.70 -9.91
N LEU A 155 -3.63 1.63 -10.21
CA LEU A 155 -2.68 2.16 -9.24
C LEU A 155 -3.39 2.96 -8.15
N ASN A 156 -4.30 3.86 -8.50
CA ASN A 156 -5.09 4.61 -7.51
C ASN A 156 -5.88 3.69 -6.59
N GLN A 157 -6.53 2.68 -7.16
CA GLN A 157 -7.26 1.69 -6.40
C GLN A 157 -6.32 1.03 -5.38
N ALA A 158 -5.14 0.57 -5.82
CA ALA A 158 -4.14 -0.01 -4.95
C ALA A 158 -3.63 0.96 -3.87
N VAL A 159 -3.45 2.24 -4.17
CA VAL A 159 -3.06 3.24 -3.17
C VAL A 159 -4.14 3.40 -2.10
N LEU A 160 -5.40 3.56 -2.51
CA LEU A 160 -6.50 3.73 -1.55
C LEU A 160 -6.71 2.48 -0.70
N GLU A 161 -6.61 1.29 -1.29
CA GLU A 161 -6.69 0.02 -0.54
C GLU A 161 -5.70 -0.04 0.64
N LEU A 162 -4.50 0.51 0.44
CA LEU A 162 -3.47 0.57 1.48
C LEU A 162 -3.68 1.76 2.42
N ALA A 163 -4.03 2.93 1.89
CA ALA A 163 -4.22 4.16 2.67
C ALA A 163 -5.37 4.02 3.67
N THR A 164 -6.46 3.33 3.29
CA THR A 164 -7.59 3.05 4.19
C THR A 164 -7.32 1.86 5.11
N GLY A 165 -6.26 1.09 4.83
CA GLY A 165 -5.97 -0.19 5.46
C GLY A 165 -6.97 -1.29 5.10
N SER A 166 -7.79 -1.11 4.07
CA SER A 166 -8.84 -2.07 3.67
C SER A 166 -8.27 -3.40 3.18
N PHE A 167 -7.05 -3.40 2.66
CA PHE A 167 -6.30 -4.59 2.25
C PHE A 167 -4.84 -4.48 2.70
N ASN A 168 -4.15 -5.62 2.78
CA ASN A 168 -2.72 -5.61 3.09
C ASN A 168 -1.85 -5.47 1.83
N TYR A 169 -0.63 -4.96 2.05
CA TYR A 169 0.37 -4.72 1.01
C TYR A 169 0.58 -5.92 0.07
N SER A 170 0.80 -7.11 0.62
CA SER A 170 1.12 -8.31 -0.16
C SER A 170 -0.04 -8.69 -1.09
N GLN A 171 -1.27 -8.66 -0.59
CA GLN A 171 -2.48 -8.92 -1.36
C GLN A 171 -2.70 -7.88 -2.46
N THR A 172 -2.67 -6.60 -2.11
CA THR A 172 -2.92 -5.50 -3.05
C THR A 172 -1.89 -5.49 -4.17
N ILE A 173 -0.60 -5.55 -3.85
CA ILE A 173 0.46 -5.55 -4.87
C ILE A 173 0.38 -6.81 -5.75
N THR A 174 0.21 -7.98 -5.15
CA THR A 174 0.14 -9.23 -5.93
C THR A 174 -1.05 -9.22 -6.89
N TYR A 175 -2.23 -8.81 -6.40
CA TYR A 175 -3.42 -8.67 -7.23
C TYR A 175 -3.21 -7.66 -8.35
N THR A 176 -2.80 -6.44 -8.04
CA THR A 176 -2.62 -5.37 -9.04
C THR A 176 -1.61 -5.75 -10.10
N VAL A 177 -0.46 -6.32 -9.71
CA VAL A 177 0.53 -6.81 -10.68
C VAL A 177 -0.05 -7.92 -11.56
N ASN A 178 -0.73 -8.92 -10.97
CA ASN A 178 -1.31 -10.02 -11.74
C ASN A 178 -2.38 -9.53 -12.72
N GLU A 179 -3.20 -8.56 -12.32
CA GLU A 179 -4.20 -7.94 -13.22
C GLU A 179 -3.53 -7.24 -14.39
N MET A 180 -2.50 -6.41 -14.16
CA MET A 180 -1.75 -5.76 -15.25
C MET A 180 -1.13 -6.78 -16.21
N VAL A 181 -0.57 -7.86 -15.66
CA VAL A 181 0.03 -8.93 -16.46
C VAL A 181 -1.06 -9.69 -17.23
N LYS A 182 -2.24 -9.96 -16.68
CA LYS A 182 -3.34 -10.55 -17.47
C LYS A 182 -3.79 -9.64 -18.61
N SER A 183 -3.77 -8.32 -18.41
CA SER A 183 -4.07 -7.31 -19.43
C SER A 183 -2.97 -7.13 -20.50
N GLY A 184 -1.90 -7.91 -20.46
CA GLY A 184 -0.82 -7.86 -21.46
C GLY A 184 0.31 -6.87 -21.15
N ILE A 185 0.19 -6.06 -20.10
CA ILE A 185 1.22 -5.09 -19.71
C ILE A 185 2.35 -5.84 -18.98
N ARG A 186 3.57 -5.80 -19.54
CA ARG A 186 4.75 -6.49 -18.96
C ARG A 186 5.84 -5.53 -18.51
N TYR A 187 5.99 -4.42 -19.21
CA TYR A 187 7.03 -3.43 -18.98
C TYR A 187 6.46 -2.02 -19.12
N ILE A 188 7.15 -1.07 -18.50
CA ILE A 188 6.93 0.37 -18.65
C ILE A 188 8.24 0.99 -19.10
N ASP A 189 8.17 1.67 -20.23
CA ASP A 189 9.21 2.55 -20.77
C ASP A 189 8.95 3.97 -20.28
N TYR A 190 9.92 4.52 -19.55
CA TYR A 190 9.87 5.89 -19.08
C TYR A 190 10.65 6.79 -20.03
N GLU A 191 10.19 8.03 -20.22
CA GLU A 191 10.87 9.05 -21.04
C GLU A 191 12.33 9.26 -20.64
N SER A 192 12.63 9.12 -19.34
CA SER A 192 13.98 9.10 -18.78
C SER A 192 14.93 8.01 -19.32
N GLY A 193 14.47 7.12 -20.20
CA GLY A 193 15.23 5.99 -20.75
C GLY A 193 15.29 4.75 -19.85
N TYR A 194 14.69 4.81 -18.66
CA TYR A 194 14.59 3.66 -17.77
C TYR A 194 13.48 2.70 -18.23
N HIS A 195 13.82 1.42 -18.33
CA HIS A 195 12.89 0.34 -18.63
C HIS A 195 12.63 -0.49 -17.37
N ASN A 196 11.38 -0.57 -16.91
CA ASN A 196 11.04 -1.34 -15.73
C ASN A 196 9.99 -2.40 -16.03
N ARG A 197 10.13 -3.57 -15.39
CA ARG A 197 9.03 -4.54 -15.33
C ARG A 197 7.83 -3.94 -14.60
N ILE A 198 6.64 -4.35 -15.01
CA ILE A 198 5.38 -3.83 -14.48
C ILE A 198 5.28 -4.01 -12.95
N ASP A 199 5.82 -5.09 -12.39
CA ASP A 199 5.79 -5.35 -10.95
C ASP A 199 6.68 -4.39 -10.14
N VAL A 200 7.80 -3.94 -10.72
CA VAL A 200 8.65 -2.91 -10.13
C VAL A 200 7.96 -1.55 -10.22
N ALA A 201 7.42 -1.23 -11.39
CA ALA A 201 6.74 0.03 -11.63
C ALA A 201 5.50 0.21 -10.73
N VAL A 202 4.65 -0.82 -10.64
CA VAL A 202 3.46 -0.82 -9.77
C VAL A 202 3.85 -0.60 -8.31
N ARG A 203 4.79 -1.38 -7.77
CA ARG A 203 5.20 -1.21 -6.36
C ARG A 203 5.73 0.19 -6.08
N ARG A 204 6.58 0.72 -6.96
CA ARG A 204 7.13 2.06 -6.81
C ARG A 204 6.03 3.12 -6.85
N ALA A 205 5.13 3.04 -7.84
CA ALA A 205 4.04 4.00 -8.00
C ALA A 205 3.08 3.96 -6.80
N VAL A 206 2.67 2.77 -6.36
CA VAL A 206 1.77 2.60 -5.20
C VAL A 206 2.41 3.14 -3.93
N MET A 207 3.66 2.79 -3.63
CA MET A 207 4.34 3.32 -2.43
C MET A 207 4.55 4.84 -2.50
N SER A 208 4.84 5.38 -3.68
CA SER A 208 4.98 6.83 -3.87
C SER A 208 3.65 7.55 -3.68
N GLY A 209 2.54 6.98 -4.16
CA GLY A 209 1.20 7.52 -3.92
C GLY A 209 0.78 7.43 -2.45
N LEU A 210 1.09 6.33 -1.77
CA LEU A 210 0.82 6.18 -0.33
C LEU A 210 1.59 7.22 0.49
N ASN A 211 2.89 7.40 0.22
CA ASN A 211 3.69 8.42 0.88
C ASN A 211 3.10 9.82 0.65
N GLN A 212 2.66 10.14 -0.57
CA GLN A 212 2.02 11.43 -0.86
C GLN A 212 0.76 11.66 -0.01
N ILE A 213 -0.12 10.65 0.15
CA ILE A 213 -1.28 10.75 1.04
C ILE A 213 -0.85 10.98 2.48
N THR A 214 0.12 10.20 2.99
CA THR A 214 0.63 10.35 4.36
C THR A 214 1.18 11.76 4.60
N ASN A 215 1.98 12.28 3.67
CA ASN A 215 2.56 13.62 3.77
C ASN A 215 1.47 14.70 3.78
N LYS A 216 0.46 14.56 2.92
CA LYS A 216 -0.61 15.56 2.84
C LYS A 216 -1.49 15.57 4.08
N THR A 217 -1.77 14.39 4.63
CA THR A 217 -2.42 14.23 5.92
C THR A 217 -1.60 14.85 7.04
N ALA A 218 -0.28 14.69 7.05
CA ALA A 218 0.61 15.33 8.01
C ALA A 218 0.57 16.86 7.89
N GLU A 219 0.66 17.42 6.69
CA GLU A 219 0.53 18.86 6.45
C GLU A 219 -0.82 19.43 6.95
N ASP A 220 -1.91 18.71 6.71
CA ASP A 220 -3.23 19.09 7.17
C ASP A 220 -3.31 19.06 8.71
N ASN A 221 -2.72 18.05 9.34
CA ASN A 221 -2.62 17.98 10.80
C ASN A 221 -1.79 19.14 11.37
N MET A 222 -0.66 19.47 10.74
CA MET A 222 0.16 20.63 11.13
C MET A 222 -0.65 21.93 11.06
N ALA A 223 -1.41 22.14 9.98
CA ALA A 223 -2.24 23.33 9.81
C ALA A 223 -3.33 23.42 10.89
N ARG A 224 -4.01 22.30 11.20
CA ARG A 224 -5.05 22.24 12.24
C ARG A 224 -4.47 22.48 13.64
N LEU A 225 -3.29 21.95 13.92
CA LEU A 225 -2.58 22.10 15.19
C LEU A 225 -1.79 23.41 15.27
N LYS A 226 -1.77 24.21 14.19
CA LYS A 226 -1.04 25.48 14.08
C LYS A 226 0.43 25.34 14.47
N THR A 227 1.07 24.26 14.04
CA THR A 227 2.50 24.04 14.24
C THR A 227 3.25 24.05 12.92
N ASP A 228 4.49 24.55 12.98
CA ASP A 228 5.44 24.50 11.87
C ASP A 228 6.50 23.41 12.05
N PHE A 229 6.47 22.70 13.18
CA PHE A 229 7.43 21.66 13.49
C PHE A 229 6.88 20.28 13.14
N VAL A 230 7.78 19.41 12.67
CA VAL A 230 7.53 17.99 12.44
C VAL A 230 8.60 17.13 13.08
N GLU A 231 8.25 15.91 13.47
CA GLU A 231 9.24 14.87 13.76
C GLU A 231 9.33 13.89 12.59
N VAL A 232 10.55 13.63 12.11
CA VAL A 232 10.79 12.68 11.01
C VAL A 232 10.82 11.24 11.56
N SER A 233 10.11 10.32 10.91
CA SER A 233 10.03 8.92 11.34
C SER A 233 11.40 8.20 11.35
N TYR A 234 11.62 7.30 12.29
CA TYR A 234 12.79 6.40 12.31
C TYR A 234 12.49 5.03 11.70
N HIS A 235 13.45 4.49 10.92
CA HIS A 235 13.48 3.10 10.51
C HIS A 235 14.93 2.63 10.30
N SER A 236 15.27 1.44 10.80
CA SER A 236 16.64 0.91 10.86
C SER A 236 17.28 0.53 9.51
N THR A 237 16.55 0.66 8.41
CA THR A 237 17.00 0.34 7.05
C THR A 237 17.17 1.58 6.19
N ALA A 238 17.17 2.77 6.79
CA ALA A 238 17.40 4.01 6.08
C ALA A 238 18.79 4.01 5.45
N ARG A 239 18.85 4.59 4.25
CA ARG A 239 20.13 4.81 3.59
C ARG A 239 20.98 5.76 4.43
N PRO A 240 22.33 5.64 4.41
CA PRO A 240 23.20 6.40 5.29
C PRO A 240 22.96 7.91 5.27
N THR A 241 22.71 8.48 4.09
CA THR A 241 22.44 9.92 3.92
C THR A 241 21.12 10.40 4.52
N HIS A 242 20.23 9.50 4.97
CA HIS A 242 18.95 9.84 5.59
C HIS A 242 18.93 9.56 7.09
N GLN A 243 19.85 8.75 7.61
CA GLN A 243 19.91 8.41 9.04
C GLN A 243 20.08 9.66 9.91
N VAL A 244 20.84 10.64 9.41
CA VAL A 244 21.07 11.93 10.09
C VAL A 244 19.77 12.72 10.31
N TRP A 245 18.72 12.46 9.53
CA TRP A 245 17.44 13.15 9.66
C TRP A 245 16.44 12.45 10.58
N GLN A 246 16.59 11.15 10.82
CA GLN A 246 15.57 10.34 11.47
C GLN A 246 15.38 10.67 12.95
N GLY A 247 14.13 10.65 13.41
CA GLY A 247 13.75 10.87 14.81
C GLY A 247 14.01 12.28 15.33
N ARG A 248 14.39 13.20 14.45
CA ARG A 248 14.67 14.60 14.78
C ARG A 248 13.50 15.49 14.38
N VAL A 249 13.43 16.64 15.06
CA VAL A 249 12.40 17.64 14.83
C VAL A 249 12.96 18.72 13.91
N TYR A 250 12.16 19.12 12.92
CA TYR A 250 12.50 20.16 11.94
C TYR A 250 11.30 21.08 11.75
N THR A 251 11.56 22.35 11.45
CA THR A 251 10.57 23.25 10.84
C THR A 251 10.28 22.85 9.40
N LYS A 252 9.19 23.36 8.81
CA LYS A 252 8.91 23.14 7.38
C LYS A 252 10.04 23.65 6.48
N ASP A 253 10.64 24.77 6.85
CA ASP A 253 11.73 25.36 6.08
C ASP A 253 13.00 24.50 6.16
N GLU A 254 13.30 23.92 7.34
CA GLU A 254 14.40 22.98 7.52
C GLU A 254 14.18 21.65 6.78
N LEU A 255 12.95 21.18 6.62
CA LEU A 255 12.70 20.00 5.76
C LEU A 255 13.22 20.23 4.34
N VAL A 256 13.05 21.44 3.80
CA VAL A 256 13.54 21.79 2.46
C VAL A 256 15.04 22.04 2.47
N THR A 257 15.51 22.92 3.37
CA THR A 257 16.90 23.42 3.36
C THR A 257 17.91 22.40 3.92
N VAL A 258 17.53 21.59 4.92
CA VAL A 258 18.39 20.60 5.58
C VAL A 258 18.12 19.19 5.07
N CYS A 259 16.85 18.80 4.96
CA CYS A 259 16.48 17.44 4.56
C CYS A 259 16.28 17.28 3.04
N GLY A 260 16.39 18.37 2.26
CA GLY A 260 16.29 18.36 0.81
C GLY A 260 14.90 17.98 0.29
N LEU A 261 13.84 18.17 1.09
CA LEU A 261 12.46 17.88 0.70
C LEU A 261 12.15 18.52 -0.66
N GLY A 262 11.51 17.74 -1.54
CA GLY A 262 11.22 18.14 -2.92
C GLY A 262 12.29 17.76 -3.95
N THR A 263 13.47 17.31 -3.51
CA THR A 263 14.50 16.78 -4.41
C THR A 263 14.42 15.25 -4.53
N VAL A 264 14.89 14.69 -5.66
CA VAL A 264 14.89 13.23 -5.90
C VAL A 264 15.67 12.47 -4.81
N THR A 265 16.74 13.08 -4.30
CA THR A 265 17.59 12.53 -3.24
C THR A 265 17.26 13.08 -1.85
N GLY A 266 16.21 13.87 -1.69
CA GLY A 266 15.80 14.41 -0.40
C GLY A 266 14.98 13.45 0.43
N LEU A 267 14.59 13.92 1.62
CA LEU A 267 13.55 13.27 2.42
C LEU A 267 12.27 13.15 1.58
N LEU A 268 11.63 11.99 1.68
CA LEU A 268 10.45 11.62 0.88
C LEU A 268 10.71 11.53 -0.64
N GLY A 269 11.99 11.60 -1.05
CA GLY A 269 12.42 11.40 -2.43
C GLY A 269 12.40 9.92 -2.87
N ALA A 270 13.11 9.62 -3.95
CA ALA A 270 13.08 8.32 -4.59
C ALA A 270 13.49 7.18 -3.63
N ASN A 271 12.62 6.18 -3.50
CA ASN A 271 12.81 5.00 -2.63
C ASN A 271 13.05 5.33 -1.14
N CYS A 272 12.59 6.50 -0.68
CA CYS A 272 12.53 6.88 0.72
C CYS A 272 11.22 6.34 1.33
N TYR A 273 11.29 5.80 2.54
CA TYR A 273 10.15 5.24 3.28
C TYR A 273 9.84 6.02 4.55
N HIS A 274 10.45 7.19 4.70
CA HIS A 274 10.17 8.10 5.78
C HIS A 274 8.78 8.70 5.60
N HIS A 275 8.23 9.14 6.71
CA HIS A 275 7.17 10.14 6.80
C HIS A 275 7.58 11.13 7.89
N TYR A 276 6.79 12.17 8.09
CA TYR A 276 6.92 13.05 9.22
C TYR A 276 5.55 13.31 9.82
N ASP A 277 5.51 13.56 11.13
CA ASP A 277 4.30 13.84 11.88
C ASP A 277 4.37 15.22 12.53
N ALA A 278 3.21 15.87 12.69
CA ALA A 278 3.13 17.18 13.33
C ALA A 278 3.68 17.12 14.77
N PHE A 279 4.55 18.06 15.11
CA PHE A 279 5.18 18.17 16.42
C PHE A 279 4.85 19.53 17.04
N ILE A 280 4.41 19.57 18.29
CA ILE A 280 4.08 20.81 19.01
C ILE A 280 5.15 21.04 20.09
N PRO A 281 6.01 22.05 19.95
CA PRO A 281 7.01 22.37 20.97
C PRO A 281 6.38 22.56 22.35
N GLY A 282 6.95 21.89 23.37
CA GLY A 282 6.46 21.95 24.75
C GLY A 282 5.24 21.06 25.06
N VAL A 283 4.61 20.43 24.06
CA VAL A 283 3.47 19.52 24.24
C VAL A 283 3.79 18.11 23.73
N SER A 284 4.31 18.01 22.51
CA SER A 284 4.72 16.74 21.92
C SER A 284 5.99 16.23 22.60
N LYS A 285 6.02 14.93 22.88
CA LYS A 285 7.21 14.22 23.30
C LYS A 285 7.82 13.52 22.09
N ARG A 286 9.12 13.73 21.84
CA ARG A 286 9.85 13.00 20.79
C ARG A 286 9.77 11.49 21.04
N ASN A 287 9.74 10.74 19.95
CA ASN A 287 9.75 9.28 19.99
C ASN A 287 11.07 8.72 20.51
N TYR A 288 12.17 9.45 20.30
CA TYR A 288 13.52 9.04 20.69
C TYR A 288 14.32 10.23 21.25
N THR A 289 15.14 9.99 22.26
CA THR A 289 16.20 10.94 22.65
C THR A 289 17.35 10.91 21.65
N ASP A 290 18.25 11.88 21.72
CA ASP A 290 19.42 11.90 20.82
C ASP A 290 20.36 10.73 21.11
N GLU A 291 20.52 10.32 22.38
CA GLU A 291 21.31 9.15 22.77
C GLU A 291 20.69 7.85 22.25
N GLU A 292 19.35 7.73 22.31
CA GLU A 292 18.64 6.58 21.76
C GLU A 292 18.81 6.51 20.23
N LEU A 293 18.75 7.64 19.53
CA LEU A 293 18.99 7.68 18.08
C LEU A 293 20.41 7.31 17.71
N ASP A 294 21.40 7.78 18.46
CA ASP A 294 22.80 7.42 18.23
C ASP A 294 23.03 5.92 18.44
N LEU A 295 22.44 5.33 19.48
CA LEU A 295 22.46 3.88 19.70
C LEU A 295 21.78 3.13 18.56
N LEU A 296 20.57 3.54 18.17
CA LEU A 296 19.79 2.91 17.10
C LEU A 296 20.50 2.99 15.74
N ASN A 297 21.13 4.12 15.43
CA ASN A 297 21.93 4.30 14.21
C ASN A 297 23.22 3.48 14.27
N HIS A 298 23.89 3.40 15.42
CA HIS A 298 25.05 2.53 15.61
C HIS A 298 24.66 1.06 15.39
N GLU A 299 23.54 0.60 15.94
CA GLU A 299 23.02 -0.75 15.72
C GLU A 299 22.62 -1.00 14.26
N ALA A 300 22.03 -0.03 13.56
CA ALA A 300 21.69 -0.14 12.16
C ALA A 300 22.92 -0.26 11.24
N ASN A 301 24.01 0.39 11.63
CA ASN A 301 25.29 0.40 10.91
C ASN A 301 26.26 -0.70 11.37
N LYS A 302 25.94 -1.44 12.44
CA LYS A 302 26.69 -2.62 12.82
C LYS A 302 26.68 -3.63 11.68
N LYS A 303 27.87 -3.99 11.21
CA LYS A 303 28.02 -4.94 10.11
C LYS A 303 27.77 -6.36 10.58
N VAL A 304 26.98 -7.08 9.81
CA VAL A 304 26.78 -8.52 9.94
C VAL A 304 27.57 -9.22 8.85
N SER A 305 28.45 -10.14 9.24
CA SER A 305 29.21 -10.97 8.32
C SER A 305 28.35 -12.11 7.79
N PHE A 306 28.37 -12.30 6.47
CA PHE A 306 27.76 -13.45 5.81
C PHE A 306 28.70 -13.92 4.70
N GLU A 307 29.17 -15.16 4.83
CA GLU A 307 30.26 -15.73 4.02
C GLU A 307 31.50 -14.82 4.02
N LYS A 308 31.93 -14.32 2.85
CA LYS A 308 33.12 -13.48 2.66
C LYS A 308 32.82 -11.98 2.72
N ASN A 309 31.57 -11.60 2.91
CA ASN A 309 31.13 -10.20 2.86
C ASN A 309 30.53 -9.76 4.19
N SER A 310 30.49 -8.45 4.41
CA SER A 310 29.90 -7.83 5.59
C SER A 310 28.91 -6.75 5.16
N TYR A 311 27.74 -6.70 5.79
CA TYR A 311 26.66 -5.80 5.39
C TYR A 311 26.12 -5.04 6.60
N THR A 312 25.94 -3.73 6.46
CA THR A 312 24.99 -2.96 7.30
C THR A 312 23.56 -3.38 7.01
N LYS A 313 22.58 -2.99 7.84
CA LYS A 313 21.15 -3.29 7.56
C LYS A 313 20.71 -2.75 6.20
N TYR A 314 21.12 -1.52 5.85
CA TYR A 314 20.80 -0.93 4.56
C TYR A 314 21.38 -1.74 3.38
N GLU A 315 22.68 -2.06 3.41
CA GLU A 315 23.33 -2.85 2.36
C GLU A 315 22.72 -4.25 2.25
N ALA A 316 22.36 -4.86 3.39
CA ALA A 316 21.68 -6.14 3.42
C ALA A 316 20.32 -6.07 2.70
N THR A 317 19.54 -4.99 2.88
CA THR A 317 18.29 -4.83 2.12
C THR A 317 18.52 -4.69 0.61
N GLN A 318 19.62 -4.05 0.18
CA GLN A 318 19.95 -3.95 -1.25
C GLN A 318 20.34 -5.31 -1.82
N LYS A 319 21.13 -6.10 -1.08
CA LYS A 319 21.48 -7.46 -1.46
C LYS A 319 20.26 -8.38 -1.50
N GLN A 320 19.38 -8.28 -0.51
CA GLN A 320 18.13 -9.01 -0.43
C GLN A 320 17.26 -8.75 -1.68
N ARG A 321 17.11 -7.46 -2.08
CA ARG A 321 16.39 -7.08 -3.31
C ARG A 321 17.04 -7.63 -4.58
N GLN A 322 18.38 -7.70 -4.63
CA GLN A 322 19.08 -8.33 -5.76
C GLN A 322 18.75 -9.82 -5.87
N LEU A 323 18.76 -10.54 -4.74
CA LEU A 323 18.40 -11.97 -4.70
C LEU A 323 16.95 -12.20 -5.10
N GLU A 324 16.02 -11.37 -4.62
CA GLU A 324 14.60 -11.41 -4.99
C GLU A 324 14.39 -11.27 -6.50
N ARG A 325 15.08 -10.29 -7.14
CA ARG A 325 15.06 -10.11 -8.59
C ARG A 325 15.60 -11.33 -9.35
N ASN A 326 16.68 -11.93 -8.85
CA ASN A 326 17.28 -13.13 -9.46
C ASN A 326 16.34 -14.33 -9.36
N LEU A 327 15.78 -14.58 -8.19
CA LEU A 327 14.79 -15.64 -7.97
C LEU A 327 13.58 -15.47 -8.89
N LYS A 328 13.09 -14.24 -9.03
CA LYS A 328 11.99 -13.93 -9.94
C LYS A 328 12.34 -14.27 -11.39
N ALA A 329 13.50 -13.82 -11.86
CA ALA A 329 13.95 -14.10 -13.22
C ALA A 329 14.07 -15.61 -13.49
N MET A 330 14.58 -16.37 -12.52
CA MET A 330 14.63 -17.83 -12.59
C MET A 330 13.24 -18.47 -12.64
N GLN A 331 12.28 -18.04 -11.82
CA GLN A 331 10.91 -18.56 -11.87
C GLN A 331 10.26 -18.35 -13.25
N VAL A 332 10.38 -17.14 -13.80
CA VAL A 332 9.84 -16.82 -15.13
C VAL A 332 10.48 -17.72 -16.19
N LYS A 333 11.81 -17.87 -16.18
CA LYS A 333 12.52 -18.73 -17.13
C LYS A 333 12.15 -20.21 -16.95
N MET A 334 11.99 -20.70 -15.72
CA MET A 334 11.51 -22.07 -15.45
C MET A 334 10.14 -22.31 -16.06
N LYS A 335 9.23 -21.33 -15.99
CA LYS A 335 7.91 -21.46 -16.60
C LYS A 335 8.00 -21.55 -18.12
N LEU A 336 8.77 -20.67 -18.77
CA LEU A 336 8.96 -20.70 -20.22
C LEU A 336 9.56 -22.03 -20.70
N LEU A 337 10.54 -22.56 -19.99
CA LEU A 337 11.14 -23.86 -20.31
C LEU A 337 10.13 -25.01 -20.16
N LYS A 338 9.26 -24.94 -19.15
CA LYS A 338 8.19 -25.93 -18.95
C LYS A 338 7.18 -25.91 -20.10
N GLU A 339 6.79 -24.72 -20.57
CA GLU A 339 5.89 -24.55 -21.72
C GLU A 339 6.53 -24.98 -23.03
N ALA A 340 7.83 -24.73 -23.21
CA ALA A 340 8.60 -25.17 -24.37
C ALA A 340 8.92 -26.67 -24.38
N GLY A 341 8.63 -27.41 -23.31
CA GLY A 341 8.96 -28.83 -23.19
C GLY A 341 10.45 -29.14 -22.91
N GLU A 342 11.24 -28.12 -22.57
CA GLU A 342 12.69 -28.19 -22.34
C GLU A 342 13.05 -28.76 -20.95
N LYS A 343 13.04 -30.09 -20.82
CA LYS A 343 13.15 -30.79 -19.52
C LYS A 343 14.52 -30.70 -18.85
N GLU A 344 15.60 -30.79 -19.62
CA GLU A 344 16.98 -30.79 -19.09
C GLU A 344 17.33 -29.41 -18.50
N THR A 345 17.23 -28.37 -19.31
CA THR A 345 17.45 -26.97 -18.89
C THR A 345 16.52 -26.56 -17.75
N TYR A 346 15.26 -27.02 -17.74
CA TYR A 346 14.34 -26.81 -16.62
C TYR A 346 14.87 -27.40 -15.32
N THR A 347 15.37 -28.64 -15.36
CA THR A 347 15.88 -29.36 -14.20
C THR A 347 17.12 -28.68 -13.63
N GLU A 348 18.07 -28.28 -14.49
CA GLU A 348 19.24 -27.50 -14.07
C GLU A 348 18.85 -26.17 -13.41
N LEU A 349 17.92 -25.44 -14.03
CA LEU A 349 17.46 -24.15 -13.52
C LEU A 349 16.72 -24.30 -12.18
N LYS A 350 15.95 -25.38 -12.02
CA LYS A 350 15.27 -25.71 -10.75
C LYS A 350 16.28 -25.94 -9.61
N VAL A 351 17.41 -26.61 -9.89
CA VAL A 351 18.50 -26.79 -8.92
C VAL A 351 19.13 -25.44 -8.57
N LYS A 352 19.43 -24.60 -9.58
CA LYS A 352 19.97 -23.24 -9.38
C LYS A 352 19.01 -22.36 -8.57
N TYR A 353 17.71 -22.43 -8.85
CA TYR A 353 16.67 -21.73 -8.10
C TYR A 353 16.66 -22.16 -6.63
N LYS A 354 16.62 -23.48 -6.36
CA LYS A 354 16.64 -24.00 -4.98
C LYS A 354 17.88 -23.55 -4.20
N LYS A 355 19.06 -23.59 -4.84
CA LYS A 355 20.31 -23.09 -4.24
C LYS A 355 20.23 -21.60 -3.92
N THR A 356 19.75 -20.80 -4.86
CA THR A 356 19.59 -19.34 -4.69
C THR A 356 18.54 -19.02 -3.62
N PHE A 357 17.47 -19.80 -3.53
CA PHE A 357 16.41 -19.61 -2.56
C PHE A 357 16.89 -19.94 -1.13
N ASN A 358 17.64 -21.03 -0.97
CA ASN A 358 18.27 -21.36 0.31
C ASN A 358 19.26 -20.26 0.72
N TYR A 359 20.12 -19.80 -0.21
CA TYR A 359 21.01 -18.66 0.04
C TYR A 359 20.24 -17.42 0.48
N TYR A 360 19.13 -17.10 -0.20
CA TYR A 360 18.26 -15.97 0.15
C TYR A 360 17.67 -16.09 1.55
N LYS A 361 17.23 -17.29 1.93
CA LYS A 361 16.70 -17.58 3.26
C LYS A 361 17.79 -17.39 4.32
N ASP A 362 18.92 -18.08 4.14
CA ASP A 362 20.03 -18.07 5.09
C ASP A 362 20.62 -16.65 5.23
N PHE A 363 20.75 -15.93 4.12
CA PHE A 363 21.19 -14.53 4.10
C PHE A 363 20.23 -13.61 4.86
N SER A 364 18.92 -13.74 4.62
CA SER A 364 17.92 -12.90 5.27
C SER A 364 17.84 -13.20 6.77
N GLU A 365 17.92 -14.47 7.16
CA GLU A 365 17.96 -14.89 8.56
C GLU A 365 19.21 -14.34 9.27
N ALA A 366 20.39 -14.53 8.68
CA ALA A 366 21.65 -14.03 9.24
C ALA A 366 21.65 -12.51 9.41
N THR A 367 21.05 -11.78 8.46
CA THR A 367 20.98 -10.31 8.49
C THR A 367 19.76 -9.76 9.24
N GLY A 368 18.92 -10.63 9.82
CA GLY A 368 17.72 -10.23 10.58
C GLY A 368 16.62 -9.62 9.72
N LEU A 369 16.62 -9.86 8.41
CA LEU A 369 15.61 -9.37 7.47
C LEU A 369 14.49 -10.39 7.29
N LYS A 370 13.24 -9.91 7.25
CA LYS A 370 12.10 -10.73 6.87
C LYS A 370 12.16 -11.07 5.38
N LEU A 371 11.75 -12.29 5.02
CA LEU A 371 11.57 -12.67 3.62
C LEU A 371 10.39 -11.88 3.03
N GLN A 372 10.56 -11.40 1.80
CA GLN A 372 9.57 -10.63 1.05
C GLN A 372 9.15 -11.43 -0.18
N MET A 373 8.61 -12.63 0.04
CA MET A 373 8.30 -13.58 -1.05
C MET A 373 7.28 -13.05 -2.05
N GLU A 374 6.43 -12.11 -1.68
CA GLU A 374 5.55 -11.38 -2.58
C GLU A 374 6.32 -10.64 -3.70
N ARG A 375 7.58 -10.26 -3.45
CA ARG A 375 8.46 -9.67 -4.47
C ARG A 375 8.89 -10.69 -5.52
N VAL A 376 9.06 -11.94 -5.09
CA VAL A 376 9.39 -13.07 -5.96
C VAL A 376 8.13 -13.64 -6.64
N LEU A 377 6.99 -13.65 -5.97
CA LEU A 377 5.79 -14.34 -6.47
C LEU A 377 4.90 -13.46 -7.37
N ALA A 378 4.76 -12.15 -7.13
CA ALA A 378 3.83 -11.33 -7.90
C ALA A 378 4.15 -11.28 -9.40
N GLY A 379 3.16 -11.46 -10.28
CA GLY A 379 3.34 -11.47 -11.73
C GLY A 379 3.96 -12.76 -12.28
N ALA A 380 4.13 -13.81 -11.46
CA ALA A 380 4.34 -15.17 -11.97
C ALA A 380 2.96 -15.72 -12.37
N ILE A 381 2.45 -15.32 -13.53
CA ILE A 381 1.41 -16.09 -14.21
C ILE A 381 2.08 -17.36 -14.68
#